data_AF-A0A382LVL4-F1
#
_entry.id   AF-A0A382LVL4-F1
#
_cell.length_a   1.000
_cell.length_b   1.000
_cell.length_c   1.000
_cell.angle_alpha   90.00
_cell.angle_beta   90.00
_cell.angle_gamma   90.00
#
_symmetry.space_group_name_H-M   'P 1'
#
loop_
_entity.id
_entity.type
_entity.pdbx_description
1 polymer ?
#
loop_
_entity_poly.entity_id
_entity_poly.type
_entity_poly.pdbx_seq_one_letter_code
_entity_poly.pdbx_strand_id
1 'polypeptide(L)' 'MNVIVIGAGILGSVISYYLSIRGANVTLIEKNEPGDGASQVSFAW' A
#
# COMPACT_ATOMS: atom_id res chain seq x y z
N MET A 1 -9.69 9.62 11.47
CA MET A 1 -8.71 10.34 10.61
C MET A 1 -8.82 9.79 9.21
N ASN A 2 -8.86 10.63 8.17
CA ASN A 2 -8.90 10.19 6.79
C ASN A 2 -7.49 10.25 6.19
N VAL A 3 -7.03 9.20 5.54
CA VAL A 3 -5.68 9.11 4.96
C VAL A 3 -5.76 8.58 3.54
N ILE A 4 -5.04 9.21 2.62
CA ILE A 4 -4.83 8.70 1.26
C ILE A 4 -3.38 8.21 1.18
N VAL A 5 -3.20 6.98 0.72
CA VAL A 5 -1.88 6.40 0.44
C VAL A 5 -1.77 6.21 -1.08
N ILE A 6 -0.68 6.71 -1.66
CA ILE A 6 -0.40 6.64 -3.10
C ILE A 6 0.73 5.63 -3.31
N GLY A 7 0.45 4.60 -4.10
CA GLY A 7 1.33 3.47 -4.41
C GLY A 7 0.95 2.22 -3.60
N ALA A 8 0.50 1.16 -4.26
CA ALA A 8 0.17 -0.13 -3.67
C ALA A 8 1.30 -1.17 -3.86
N GLY A 9 2.55 -0.72 -3.78
CA GLY A 9 3.70 -1.59 -3.51
C GLY A 9 3.70 -2.08 -2.05
N ILE A 10 4.66 -2.93 -1.68
CA ILE A 10 4.71 -3.56 -0.34
C ILE A 10 4.65 -2.55 0.81
N LEU A 11 5.36 -1.42 0.71
CA LEU A 11 5.35 -0.40 1.75
C LEU A 11 4.00 0.31 1.86
N GLY A 12 3.40 0.72 0.74
CA GLY A 12 2.11 1.40 0.75
C GLY A 12 0.99 0.49 1.25
N SER A 13 1.02 -0.78 0.87
CA SER A 13 0.09 -1.81 1.36
C SER A 13 0.23 -2.03 2.87
N VAL A 14 1.45 -2.19 3.38
CA VAL A 14 1.70 -2.39 4.83
C VAL A 14 1.32 -1.16 5.65
N ILE A 15 1.67 0.04 5.19
CA ILE A 15 1.29 1.30 5.85
C ILE A 15 -0.24 1.42 5.91
N SER A 16 -0.92 1.18 4.78
CA SER A 16 -2.39 1.24 4.71
C SER A 16 -3.05 0.24 5.66
N TYR A 17 -2.52 -0.99 5.71
CA TYR A 17 -2.98 -2.04 6.62
C TYR A 17 -2.86 -1.64 8.09
N TYR A 18 -1.70 -1.13 8.50
CA TYR A 18 -1.51 -0.72 9.89
C TYR A 18 -2.24 0.57 10.27
N LEU A 19 -2.50 1.46 9.30
CA LEU A 19 -3.33 2.64 9.52
C LEU A 19 -4.81 2.25 9.67
N SER A 20 -5.31 1.31 8.87
CA SER A 20 -6.69 0.84 8.96
C SER A 20 -6.96 0.11 10.29
N ILE A 21 -6.03 -0.75 10.74
CA ILE A 21 -6.09 -1.39 12.06
C ILE A 21 -6.15 -0.36 13.20
N ARG A 22 -5.47 0.78 13.05
CA ARG A 22 -5.48 1.87 14.03
C ARG A 22 -6.71 2.79 13.92
N GLY A 23 -7.70 2.44 13.11
CA GLY A 23 -8.95 3.18 12.99
C GLY A 23 -8.90 4.39 12.04
N ALA A 24 -7.86 4.50 11.21
CA ALA A 24 -7.89 5.46 10.11
C ALA A 24 -8.81 4.95 8.98
N ASN A 25 -9.57 5.86 8.38
CA ASN A 25 -10.28 5.59 7.13
C ASN A 25 -9.28 5.80 5.98
N VAL A 26 -8.79 4.72 5.39
CA VAL A 26 -7.70 4.74 4.42
C VAL A 26 -8.23 4.48 3.01
N THR A 27 -7.86 5.33 2.07
CA THR A 27 -7.99 5.06 0.63
C THR A 27 -6.60 4.81 0.05
N LEU A 28 -6.36 3.61 -0.47
CA LEU A 28 -5.12 3.24 -1.15
C LEU A 28 -5.34 3.32 -2.66
N ILE A 29 -4.45 4.02 -3.37
CA ILE A 29 -4.53 4.24 -4.82
C ILE A 29 -3.25 3.74 -5.47
N GLU A 30 -3.38 2.97 -6.55
CA GLU A 30 -2.28 2.53 -7.42
C GLU A 30 -2.62 2.89 -8.87
N LYS A 31 -1.59 3.20 -9.65
CA LYS A 31 -1.72 3.53 -11.07
C LYS A 31 -2.01 2.29 -11.91
N ASN A 32 -1.32 1.19 -11.63
CA ASN A 32 -1.42 -0.08 -12.35
C ASN A 32 -2.06 -1.15 -11.42
N GLU A 33 -1.46 -2.35 -11.34
CA GLU A 33 -1.86 -3.39 -10.40
C GLU A 33 -1.07 -3.30 -9.08
N PRO A 34 -1.65 -3.73 -7.94
CA PRO A 34 -0.92 -3.80 -6.69
C PRO A 34 0.37 -4.62 -6.82
N GLY A 35 1.50 -4.01 -6.47
CA GLY A 35 2.81 -4.65 -6.54
C GLY A 35 3.59 -4.48 -7.84
N ASP A 36 3.00 -3.94 -8.91
CA ASP A 36 3.57 -3.88 -10.29
C ASP A 36 4.94 -3.15 -10.40
N GLY A 37 5.29 -2.33 -9.41
CA GLY A 37 6.60 -1.66 -9.34
C GLY A 37 7.73 -2.54 -8.75
N ALA A 38 8.59 -1.91 -7.95
CA ALA A 38 9.73 -2.59 -7.31
C ALA A 38 9.36 -3.81 -6.45
N SER A 39 8.09 -3.92 -6.04
CA SER A 39 7.61 -5.05 -5.24
C SER A 39 7.51 -6.34 -6.04
N GLN A 40 7.17 -6.29 -7.33
CA GLN A 40 7.10 -7.45 -8.22
C GLN A 40 8.48 -7.96 -8.64
N VAL A 41 9.46 -7.06 -8.79
CA VAL A 41 10.81 -7.40 -9.28
C VAL A 41 11.82 -7.64 -8.14
N SER A 42 11.34 -8.15 -7.01
CA SER A 42 12.18 -8.51 -5.87
C SER A 42 12.66 -9.97 -5.96
N PHE A 43 13.69 -10.33 -5.18
CA PHE A 43 14.17 -11.71 -5.11
C PHE A 43 13.20 -12.67 -4.40
N ALA A 44 12.12 -12.14 -3.79
CA ALA A 44 11.08 -12.90 -3.08
C ALA A 44 11.63 -14.01 -2.14
N TRP A 45 12.75 -13.70 -1.47
CA TRP A 45 13.41 -14.59 -0.51
C TRP A 45 12.62 -14.67 0.80
#